data_AF-A0A3D4PEM3-F1
#
_entry.id   AF-A0A3D4PEM3-F1
#
_cell.length_a   1.000
_cell.length_b   1.000
_cell.length_c   1.000
_cell.angle_alpha   90.00
_cell.angle_beta   90.00
_cell.angle_gamma   90.00
#
_symmetry.space_group_name_H-M   'P 1'
#
loop_
_entity.id
_entity.type
_entity.pdbx_description
1 polymer ?
#
loop_
_entity_poly.entity_id
_entity_poly.type
_entity_poly.pdbx_seq_one_letter_code
_entity_poly.pdbx_strand_id
1 'polypeptide(L)'
;ECHGCLGGVWTSGMLSFVIDAAKPGLNAEITAKLDALGAKMTDYRKSDDSHYVYDVEGMKYLLETLFDELKIDYVYHSRVVAVEKDSNNRVRAIVTE
;
A
#
# COMPACT_ATOMS: atom_id res chain seq x y z
N GLU A 1 -15.24 5.76 4.56
CA GLU A 1 -14.02 5.04 4.15
C GLU A 1 -12.86 5.68 4.91
N CYS A 2 -12.13 4.95 5.76
CA CYS A 2 -11.09 5.51 6.63
C CYS A 2 -9.68 5.01 6.30
N HIS A 3 -9.53 4.12 5.33
CA HIS A 3 -8.26 3.46 5.01
C HIS A 3 -7.84 3.80 3.57
N GLY A 4 -7.38 5.03 3.35
CA GLY A 4 -6.89 5.49 2.05
C GLY A 4 -5.46 5.00 1.80
N CYS A 5 -5.32 3.80 1.24
CA CYS A 5 -4.03 3.22 0.86
C CYS A 5 -4.16 2.54 -0.50
N LEU A 6 -3.14 2.69 -1.36
CA LEU A 6 -3.07 1.98 -2.64
C LEU A 6 -3.05 0.47 -2.39
N GLY A 7 -3.75 -0.29 -3.23
CA GLY A 7 -3.78 -1.76 -3.16
C GLY A 7 -4.92 -2.35 -2.31
N GLY A 8 -5.69 -1.53 -1.58
CA GLY A 8 -6.89 -1.97 -0.86
C GLY A 8 -6.63 -3.18 0.03
N VAL A 9 -7.19 -4.34 -0.34
CA VAL A 9 -7.02 -5.61 0.40
C VAL A 9 -5.54 -5.97 0.63
N TRP A 10 -4.65 -5.59 -0.30
CA TRP A 10 -3.23 -5.88 -0.18
C TRP A 10 -2.52 -5.07 0.91
N THR A 11 -3.02 -3.88 1.24
CA THR A 11 -2.40 -2.94 2.19
C THR A 11 -3.31 -2.68 3.38
N SER A 12 -4.40 -1.94 3.20
CA SER A 12 -5.36 -1.65 4.28
C SER A 12 -6.08 -2.90 4.80
N GLY A 13 -6.27 -3.92 3.96
CA GLY A 13 -6.80 -5.21 4.37
C GLY A 13 -5.78 -6.16 4.99
N MET A 14 -4.47 -5.83 4.91
CA MET A 14 -3.34 -6.64 5.40
C MET A 14 -3.37 -8.11 4.91
N LEU A 15 -4.01 -8.40 3.76
CA LEU A 15 -4.07 -9.75 3.21
C LEU A 15 -2.76 -10.11 2.51
N SER A 16 -1.76 -10.42 3.32
CA SER A 16 -0.37 -10.58 2.88
C SER A 16 -0.06 -11.95 2.24
N PHE A 17 -1.09 -12.71 1.89
CA PHE A 17 -0.95 -14.03 1.28
C PHE A 17 -1.71 -14.09 -0.05
N VAL A 18 -0.96 -14.12 -1.15
CA VAL A 18 -1.52 -14.20 -2.51
C VAL A 18 -1.50 -15.65 -2.97
N ILE A 19 -2.67 -16.12 -3.38
CA ILE A 19 -2.87 -17.46 -3.94
C ILE A 19 -3.07 -17.39 -5.46
N ASP A 20 -2.79 -18.49 -6.16
CA ASP A 20 -2.93 -18.55 -7.63
C ASP A 20 -2.17 -17.39 -8.31
N ALA A 21 -0.93 -17.18 -7.84
CA ALA A 21 -0.09 -16.02 -8.14
C ALA A 21 0.70 -16.15 -9.44
N ALA A 22 0.89 -17.37 -9.95
CA ALA A 22 1.64 -17.68 -11.17
C ALA A 22 0.87 -17.26 -12.44
N LYS A 23 0.55 -15.96 -12.54
CA LYS A 23 -0.16 -15.34 -13.65
C LYS A 23 0.74 -14.30 -14.33
N PRO A 24 0.75 -14.25 -15.67
CA PRO A 24 1.52 -13.25 -16.40
C PRO A 24 0.97 -11.83 -16.19
N GLY A 25 1.72 -10.84 -16.66
CA GLY A 25 1.34 -9.42 -16.56
C GLY A 25 1.68 -8.84 -15.18
N LEU A 26 0.81 -7.95 -14.68
CA LEU A 26 1.07 -7.16 -13.48
C LEU A 26 1.43 -8.00 -12.25
N ASN A 27 0.85 -9.20 -12.08
CA ASN A 27 1.16 -10.04 -10.93
C ASN A 27 2.61 -10.57 -10.97
N ALA A 28 3.10 -10.94 -12.15
CA ALA A 28 4.49 -11.34 -12.34
C ALA A 28 5.45 -10.17 -12.07
N GLU A 29 5.10 -8.95 -12.53
CA GLU A 29 5.88 -7.74 -12.28
C GLU A 29 5.92 -7.37 -10.79
N ILE A 30 4.77 -7.42 -10.10
CA ILE A 30 4.68 -7.17 -8.66
C ILE A 30 5.53 -8.19 -7.90
N THR A 31 5.39 -9.48 -8.20
CA THR A 31 6.12 -10.55 -7.50
C THR A 31 7.64 -10.38 -7.67
N ALA A 32 8.11 -10.08 -8.88
CA ALA A 32 9.53 -9.85 -9.15
C ALA A 32 10.06 -8.58 -8.45
N LYS A 33 9.29 -7.48 -8.46
CA LYS A 33 9.67 -6.24 -7.78
C LYS A 33 9.67 -6.41 -6.25
N LEU A 34 8.73 -7.15 -5.68
CA LEU A 34 8.72 -7.48 -4.24
C LEU A 34 9.95 -8.32 -3.84
N ASP A 35 10.33 -9.28 -4.67
CA ASP A 35 11.54 -10.09 -4.44
C ASP A 35 12.80 -9.23 -4.50
N ALA A 36 12.90 -8.35 -5.50
CA ALA A 36 14.01 -7.40 -5.63
C ALA A 36 14.10 -6.40 -4.45
N LEU A 37 12.96 -6.03 -3.86
CA LEU A 37 12.89 -5.19 -2.65
C LEU A 37 13.20 -5.95 -1.36
N GLY A 38 13.31 -7.29 -1.40
CA GLY A 38 13.39 -8.12 -0.20
C GLY A 38 12.09 -8.14 0.62
N ALA A 39 10.98 -7.71 0.01
CA ALA A 39 9.65 -7.66 0.63
C ALA A 39 8.84 -8.93 0.35
N LYS A 40 9.26 -9.78 -0.58
CA LYS A 40 8.71 -11.13 -0.75
C LYS A 40 9.24 -12.04 0.35
N MET A 41 8.36 -12.67 1.10
CA MET A 41 8.73 -13.61 2.15
C MET A 41 8.68 -15.05 1.62
N THR A 42 9.59 -15.89 2.07
CA THR A 42 9.63 -17.31 1.70
C THR A 42 8.43 -18.06 2.25
N ASP A 43 7.63 -18.67 1.37
CA ASP A 43 6.66 -19.68 1.81
C ASP A 43 7.38 -21.02 2.00
N TYR A 44 7.52 -21.45 3.25
CA TYR A 44 8.16 -22.72 3.60
C TYR A 44 7.34 -23.96 3.21
N ARG A 45 6.10 -23.79 2.73
CA ARG A 45 5.18 -24.90 2.44
C ARG A 45 5.24 -25.38 0.99
N LYS A 46 5.77 -24.58 0.06
CA LYS A 46 5.90 -24.92 -1.36
C LYS A 46 7.13 -24.27 -1.98
N SER A 47 7.76 -24.96 -2.92
CA SER A 47 8.95 -24.48 -3.63
C SER A 47 8.66 -23.73 -4.92
N ASP A 48 7.38 -23.53 -5.27
CA ASP A 48 6.96 -22.87 -6.51
C ASP A 48 6.34 -21.49 -6.25
N ASP A 49 6.40 -20.60 -7.25
CA ASP A 49 5.81 -19.25 -7.20
C ASP A 49 4.28 -19.25 -7.42
N SER A 50 3.62 -20.39 -7.17
CA SER A 50 2.17 -20.49 -7.30
C SER A 50 1.44 -19.67 -6.23
N HIS A 51 2.13 -19.32 -5.15
CA HIS A 51 1.67 -18.51 -4.03
C HIS A 51 2.86 -17.67 -3.52
N TYR A 52 2.60 -16.50 -2.94
CA TYR A 52 3.64 -15.76 -2.22
C TYR A 52 3.08 -15.03 -1.00
N VAL A 53 3.96 -14.87 -0.02
CA VAL A 53 3.74 -14.01 1.15
C VAL A 53 4.56 -12.74 0.93
N TYR A 54 4.08 -11.60 1.42
CA TYR A 54 4.82 -10.35 1.31
C TYR A 54 4.72 -9.50 2.58
N ASP A 55 5.65 -8.58 2.77
CA ASP A 55 5.56 -7.54 3.79
C ASP A 55 4.60 -6.43 3.33
N VAL A 56 3.63 -6.09 4.18
CA VAL A 56 2.55 -5.15 3.84
C VAL A 56 3.07 -3.74 3.55
N GLU A 57 4.10 -3.29 4.28
CA GLU A 57 4.73 -1.98 4.06
C GLU A 57 5.56 -2.00 2.77
N GLY A 58 6.27 -3.10 2.50
CA GLY A 58 6.95 -3.32 1.22
C GLY A 58 6.00 -3.29 0.01
N MET A 59 4.81 -3.88 0.12
CA MET A 59 3.78 -3.79 -0.93
C MET A 59 3.27 -2.36 -1.11
N LYS A 60 3.02 -1.63 -0.02
CA LYS A 60 2.59 -0.23 -0.09
C LYS A 60 3.65 0.64 -0.79
N TYR A 61 4.91 0.49 -0.38
CA TYR A 61 6.04 1.19 -0.99
C TYR A 61 6.14 0.90 -2.49
N LEU A 62 6.00 -0.36 -2.90
CA LEU A 62 6.03 -0.77 -4.30
C LEU A 62 4.92 -0.11 -5.12
N LEU A 63 3.68 -0.06 -4.61
CA LEU A 63 2.55 0.52 -5.32
C LEU A 63 2.69 2.04 -5.49
N GLU A 64 3.14 2.74 -4.45
CA GLU A 64 3.42 4.19 -4.52
C GLU A 64 4.57 4.48 -5.49
N THR A 65 5.64 3.68 -5.46
CA THR A 65 6.76 3.79 -6.40
C THR A 65 6.32 3.59 -7.85
N LEU A 66 5.44 2.61 -8.12
CA LEU A 66 4.89 2.40 -9.46
C LEU A 66 4.05 3.58 -9.94
N PHE A 67 3.25 4.19 -9.05
CA PHE A 67 2.48 5.39 -9.38
C PHE A 67 3.40 6.57 -9.72
N ASP A 68 4.47 6.77 -8.95
CA ASP A 68 5.48 7.80 -9.20
C ASP A 68 6.23 7.60 -10.53
N GLU A 69 6.60 6.34 -10.84
CA GLU A 69 7.23 5.95 -12.11
C GLU A 69 6.31 6.27 -13.29
N LEU A 70 5.02 5.94 -13.16
CA LEU A 70 4.01 6.11 -14.20
C LEU A 70 3.38 7.51 -14.24
N LYS A 71 3.77 8.42 -13.34
CA LYS A 71 3.20 9.77 -13.22
C LYS A 71 1.69 9.75 -13.00
N ILE A 72 1.23 8.83 -12.16
CA ILE A 72 -0.16 8.73 -11.74
C ILE A 72 -0.29 9.45 -10.40
N ASP A 73 -1.08 10.53 -10.36
CA ASP A 73 -1.34 11.27 -9.14
C ASP A 73 -2.14 10.43 -8.13
N TYR A 74 -1.80 10.56 -6.86
CA TYR A 74 -2.56 9.97 -5.75
C TYR A 74 -2.64 10.93 -4.56
N VAL A 75 -3.66 10.74 -3.71
CA VAL A 75 -3.92 11.61 -2.56
C VAL A 75 -3.73 10.85 -1.26
N TYR A 76 -3.05 11.46 -0.31
CA TYR A 76 -2.99 10.94 1.06
C TYR A 76 -4.25 11.35 1.81
N HIS A 77 -4.96 10.35 2.33
CA HIS A 77 -6.13 10.58 3.16
C HIS A 77 -5.71 10.61 4.64
N SER A 78 -6.07 11.68 5.34
CA SER A 78 -5.93 11.77 6.79
C SER A 78 -7.18 12.42 7.39
N ARG A 79 -7.47 12.09 8.64
CA ARG A 79 -8.69 12.55 9.30
C ARG A 79 -8.44 13.87 10.01
N VAL A 80 -9.32 14.85 9.79
CA VAL A 80 -9.35 16.06 10.63
C VAL A 80 -9.96 15.70 11.98
N VAL A 81 -9.22 15.91 13.06
CA VAL A 81 -9.62 15.55 14.43
C VAL A 81 -9.76 16.72 15.38
N ALA A 82 -9.12 17.85 15.07
CA ALA A 82 -9.35 19.09 15.77
C ALA A 82 -9.18 20.30 14.84
N VAL A 83 -9.67 21.44 15.32
CA VAL A 83 -9.59 22.73 14.61
C VAL A 83 -9.14 23.79 15.61
N GLU A 84 -8.09 24.52 15.25
CA GLU A 84 -7.69 25.74 15.96
C GLU A 84 -8.43 26.94 15.35
N LYS A 85 -9.06 27.75 16.20
CA LYS A 85 -9.74 28.98 15.78
C LYS A 85 -8.97 30.21 16.26
N ASP A 86 -9.02 31.28 15.47
CA ASP A 86 -8.48 32.58 15.86
C ASP A 86 -9.41 33.36 16.81
N SER A 87 -9.00 34.57 17.20
CA SER A 87 -9.79 35.47 18.07
C SER A 87 -11.12 35.93 17.45
N ASN A 88 -11.27 35.83 16.13
CA ASN A 88 -12.50 36.15 15.40
C ASN A 88 -13.35 34.89 15.13
N ASN A 89 -13.05 33.76 15.79
CA ASN A 89 -13.73 32.48 15.64
C ASN A 89 -13.65 31.90 14.20
N ARG A 90 -12.58 32.23 13.46
CA ARG A 90 -12.26 31.68 12.13
C ARG A 90 -11.30 30.50 12.24
N VAL A 91 -11.42 29.51 11.35
CA VAL A 91 -10.47 28.39 11.25
C VAL A 91 -9.08 28.92 10.87
N ARG A 92 -8.09 28.68 11.74
CA ARG A 92 -6.68 29.06 11.53
C ARG A 92 -5.83 27.84 11.17
N ALA A 93 -6.10 26.70 11.79
CA ALA A 93 -5.39 25.46 11.53
C ALA A 93 -6.29 24.25 11.79
N ILE A 94 -5.88 23.11 11.24
CA ILE A 94 -6.49 21.80 11.49
C ILE A 94 -5.43 20.87 12.09
N VAL A 95 -5.86 19.96 12.95
CA VAL A 95 -5.05 18.86 13.45
C VAL A 95 -5.53 17.59 12.77
N THR A 96 -4.60 16.78 12.29
CA THR A 96 -4.86 15.55 11.57
C THR A 96 -4.26 14.34 12.28
N GLU A 97 -4.94 13.19 12.21
CA GLU A 97 -4.43 11.87 12.61
C GLU A 97 -4.62 10.81 11.52
#